data_AF-A0A7K4H8G3-F1
#
_entry.id   AF-A0A7K4H8G3-F1
#
_cell.length_a   1.000
_cell.length_b   1.000
_cell.length_c   1.000
_cell.angle_alpha   90.00
_cell.angle_beta   90.00
_cell.angle_gamma   90.00
#
_symmetry.space_group_name_H-M   'P 1'
#
loop_
_entity.id
_entity.type
_entity.pdbx_description
1 polymer ?
#
loop_
_entity_poly.entity_id
_entity_poly.type
_entity_poly.pdbx_seq_one_letter_code
_entity_poly.pdbx_strand_id
1 'polypeptide(L)'
;MSDEYERNNNDNEKKKKPISIPSMPPPSVAPLTPPPSMPPPSTPPPMTTPPPHPPSSPVFETTPPPLIESPPSTSIGPSEEDYNSVVMQLQVKDSSLLQLQSQINDLNSQSSLLGAQLREKENQVTRLTNQLQSLQTSTEAYQQQVQQLTDENAQLQAHIPGLQQQVQELQQHNSMLQQQIGPLQVQITKLQEEVVYKEKRIEELKEPKAVMPSSLAQGITNQTTSYSTSPSLTPSTTSTTTPSTQTGTGRRICPNCGASGFAVKEVEDKTRILSYIPKPIYAKKLVCTKCGFEF
;
A
#
# COMPACT_ATOMS: atom_id res chain seq x y z
N MET A 1 -47.98 -4.60 0.38
CA MET A 1 -47.20 -5.52 1.23
C MET A 1 -46.11 -4.69 1.89
N SER A 2 -46.56 -3.90 2.85
CA SER A 2 -45.78 -3.05 3.74
C SER A 2 -46.36 -3.34 5.12
N ASP A 3 -45.54 -3.26 6.17
CA ASP A 3 -45.86 -3.58 7.57
C ASP A 3 -45.49 -5.01 7.99
N GLU A 4 -44.21 -5.24 8.33
CA GLU A 4 -43.82 -6.22 9.37
C GLU A 4 -42.31 -6.25 9.70
N TYR A 5 -41.61 -5.13 9.93
CA TYR A 5 -40.21 -5.21 10.44
C TYR A 5 -39.76 -4.09 11.41
N GLU A 6 -40.63 -3.56 12.26
CA GLU A 6 -40.25 -2.55 13.28
C GLU A 6 -40.71 -2.88 14.71
N ARG A 7 -40.48 -4.11 15.19
CA ARG A 7 -40.67 -4.42 16.61
C ARG A 7 -39.68 -5.47 17.07
N ASN A 8 -38.47 -5.05 17.48
CA ASN A 8 -37.62 -5.82 18.41
C ASN A 8 -36.36 -5.06 18.92
N ASN A 9 -36.45 -3.75 19.17
CA ASN A 9 -35.27 -2.94 19.54
C ASN A 9 -35.28 -2.34 20.96
N ASN A 10 -35.99 -2.93 21.94
CA ASN A 10 -36.13 -2.25 23.25
C ASN A 10 -35.97 -3.06 24.54
N ASP A 11 -35.38 -4.26 24.53
CA ASP A 11 -35.21 -5.06 25.75
C ASP A 11 -33.82 -5.68 25.93
N ASN A 12 -32.74 -4.90 25.78
CA ASN A 12 -31.40 -5.39 26.17
C ASN A 12 -30.50 -4.37 26.86
N GLU A 13 -31.10 -3.52 27.71
CA GLU A 13 -30.38 -2.58 28.55
C GLU A 13 -30.52 -2.95 30.04
N LYS A 14 -29.92 -4.08 30.46
CA LYS A 14 -29.70 -4.36 31.89
C LYS A 14 -28.59 -5.40 32.11
N LYS A 15 -27.59 -4.99 32.91
CA LYS A 15 -26.50 -5.75 33.57
C LYS A 15 -25.18 -5.92 32.81
N LYS A 16 -24.38 -4.84 32.75
CA LYS A 16 -22.91 -4.94 32.70
C LYS A 16 -22.39 -5.40 34.07
N LYS A 17 -22.09 -6.69 34.23
CA LYS A 17 -21.20 -7.21 35.29
C LYS A 17 -19.77 -7.19 34.73
N PRO A 18 -18.74 -6.76 35.50
CA PRO A 18 -17.37 -6.86 35.05
C PRO A 18 -16.94 -8.33 35.01
N ILE A 19 -16.48 -8.78 33.85
CA ILE A 19 -15.86 -10.10 33.66
C ILE A 19 -14.46 -10.02 34.28
N SER A 20 -14.24 -10.73 35.37
CA SER A 20 -12.92 -10.92 35.97
C SER A 20 -12.08 -11.75 35.02
N ILE A 21 -11.03 -11.17 34.44
CA ILE A 21 -10.02 -11.88 33.64
C ILE A 21 -9.15 -12.66 34.63
N PRO A 22 -9.01 -13.99 34.51
CA PRO A 22 -8.04 -14.73 35.31
C PRO A 22 -6.62 -14.25 34.98
N SER A 23 -5.89 -13.80 36.00
CA SER A 23 -4.48 -13.43 35.90
C SER A 23 -3.67 -14.69 35.56
N MET A 24 -3.24 -14.82 34.31
CA MET A 24 -2.28 -15.86 33.91
C MET A 24 -0.89 -15.45 34.40
N PRO A 25 -0.11 -16.37 35.01
CA PRO A 25 1.26 -16.07 35.40
C PRO A 25 2.13 -15.81 34.16
N PRO A 26 3.15 -14.95 34.26
CA PRO A 26 4.04 -14.65 33.13
C PRO A 26 4.79 -15.92 32.68
N PRO A 27 5.13 -16.04 31.38
CA PRO A 27 5.92 -17.15 30.89
C PRO A 27 7.29 -17.15 31.57
N SER A 28 7.65 -18.29 32.14
CA SER A 28 8.95 -18.51 32.77
C SER A 28 10.05 -18.43 31.70
N VAL A 29 10.89 -17.40 31.76
CA VAL A 29 12.06 -17.26 30.89
C VAL A 29 13.11 -18.28 31.35
N ALA A 30 13.13 -19.44 30.70
CA ALA A 30 14.22 -20.39 30.87
C ALA A 30 15.50 -19.80 30.27
N PRO A 31 16.65 -19.86 30.96
CA PRO A 31 17.93 -19.42 30.39
C PRO A 31 18.30 -20.30 29.19
N LEU A 32 18.59 -19.66 28.05
CA LEU A 32 19.19 -20.30 26.88
C LEU A 32 20.60 -20.79 27.27
N THR A 33 20.76 -22.09 27.49
CA THR A 33 22.08 -22.71 27.51
C THR A 33 22.61 -22.81 26.08
N PRO A 34 23.88 -22.42 25.83
CA PRO A 34 24.46 -22.56 24.51
C PRO A 34 24.61 -24.03 24.12
N PRO A 35 24.46 -24.38 22.84
CA PRO A 35 24.59 -25.76 22.39
C PRO A 35 26.04 -26.25 22.58
N PRO A 36 26.25 -27.55 22.86
CA PRO A 36 27.59 -28.11 22.97
C PRO A 36 28.31 -28.04 21.62
N SER A 37 29.60 -27.66 21.67
CA SER A 37 30.47 -27.58 20.49
C SER A 37 30.64 -28.95 19.85
N MET A 38 30.31 -29.07 18.56
CA MET A 38 30.56 -30.26 17.76
C MET A 38 32.08 -30.45 17.58
N PRO A 39 32.61 -31.68 17.71
CA PRO A 39 34.00 -31.96 17.36
C PRO A 39 34.22 -31.84 15.84
N PRO A 40 35.42 -31.45 15.39
CA PRO A 40 35.72 -31.27 13.97
C PRO A 40 35.65 -32.61 13.20
N PRO A 41 35.40 -32.56 11.87
CA PRO A 41 35.30 -33.76 11.05
C PRO A 41 36.64 -34.50 10.99
N SER A 42 36.61 -35.79 11.32
CA SER A 42 37.73 -36.71 11.14
C SER A 42 38.10 -36.79 9.66
N THR A 43 39.38 -36.55 9.37
CA THR A 43 39.97 -36.74 8.05
C THR A 43 39.85 -38.20 7.61
N PRO A 44 39.51 -38.47 6.33
CA PRO A 44 39.48 -39.84 5.82
C PRO A 44 40.90 -40.42 5.72
N PRO A 45 41.10 -41.73 5.99
CA PRO A 45 42.39 -42.37 5.83
C PRO A 45 42.78 -42.46 4.34
N PRO A 46 44.09 -42.54 4.01
CA PRO A 46 44.55 -42.59 2.63
C PRO A 46 44.18 -43.93 1.99
N MET A 47 43.78 -43.89 0.72
CA MET A 47 43.52 -45.06 -0.09
C MET A 47 44.81 -45.86 -0.30
N THR A 48 44.84 -47.08 0.19
CA THR A 48 45.87 -48.08 -0.13
C THR A 48 45.66 -48.57 -1.57
N THR A 49 46.72 -48.48 -2.36
CA THR A 49 46.82 -48.97 -3.75
C THR A 49 46.65 -50.49 -3.82
N PRO A 50 46.04 -51.03 -4.90
CA PRO A 50 45.92 -52.48 -5.08
C PRO A 50 47.28 -53.11 -5.41
N PRO A 51 47.51 -54.40 -5.04
CA PRO A 51 48.77 -55.08 -5.33
C PRO A 51 48.89 -55.43 -6.83
N PRO A 52 50.12 -55.59 -7.36
CA PRO A 52 50.34 -55.86 -8.78
C PRO A 52 49.97 -57.31 -9.14
N HIS A 53 49.55 -57.49 -10.40
CA HIS A 53 49.26 -58.77 -11.04
C HIS A 53 50.43 -59.77 -10.94
N PRO A 54 50.16 -61.08 -10.93
CA PRO A 54 51.22 -62.09 -11.00
C PRO A 54 51.82 -62.17 -12.42
N PRO A 55 53.13 -62.49 -12.57
CA PRO A 55 53.75 -62.60 -13.87
C PRO A 55 53.41 -63.94 -14.56
N SER A 56 53.49 -63.87 -15.89
CA SER A 56 53.27 -64.91 -16.88
C SER A 56 54.11 -66.17 -16.67
N SER A 57 53.51 -67.29 -17.06
CA SER A 57 54.06 -68.65 -17.16
C SER A 57 55.38 -68.73 -17.95
N PRO A 58 56.28 -69.68 -17.60
CA PRO A 58 57.17 -70.29 -18.56
C PRO A 58 56.63 -71.65 -19.03
N VAL A 59 56.70 -71.85 -20.34
CA VAL A 59 56.63 -73.14 -21.05
C VAL A 59 58.01 -73.82 -20.97
N PHE A 60 58.08 -75.11 -21.34
CA PHE A 60 59.21 -76.06 -21.39
C PHE A 60 59.28 -76.97 -20.14
N GLU A 61 59.43 -78.29 -20.22
CA GLU A 61 59.85 -79.17 -21.31
C GLU A 61 59.39 -80.61 -20.98
N THR A 62 59.03 -81.39 -21.99
CA THR A 62 58.66 -82.81 -21.88
C THR A 62 59.88 -83.69 -21.65
N THR A 63 59.90 -84.43 -20.53
CA THR A 63 60.80 -85.57 -20.30
C THR A 63 60.00 -86.80 -19.84
N PRO A 64 60.33 -88.03 -20.30
CA PRO A 64 59.53 -89.23 -20.03
C PRO A 64 59.76 -89.78 -18.60
N PRO A 65 58.83 -90.59 -18.08
CA PRO A 65 58.81 -90.96 -16.66
C PRO A 65 59.75 -92.14 -16.35
N PRO A 66 60.36 -92.19 -15.14
CA PRO A 66 60.83 -93.44 -14.59
C PRO A 66 59.68 -94.16 -13.88
N LEU A 67 59.53 -95.45 -14.19
CA LEU A 67 58.77 -96.43 -13.43
C LEU A 67 59.31 -96.47 -11.99
N ILE A 68 58.51 -96.03 -11.02
CA ILE A 68 58.79 -96.29 -9.60
C ILE A 68 57.50 -96.80 -8.95
N GLU A 69 57.66 -98.02 -8.43
CA GLU A 69 56.85 -98.85 -7.54
C GLU A 69 55.68 -98.20 -6.81
N SER A 70 54.55 -98.90 -6.89
CA SER A 70 53.38 -98.77 -6.04
C SER A 70 53.75 -98.92 -4.56
N PRO A 71 53.56 -97.91 -3.70
CA PRO A 71 53.52 -98.13 -2.26
C PRO A 71 52.16 -98.78 -1.88
N PRO A 72 52.13 -99.57 -0.79
CA PRO A 72 50.92 -100.27 -0.36
C PRO A 72 49.81 -99.28 -0.01
N SER A 73 48.62 -99.53 -0.54
CA SER A 73 47.37 -98.84 -0.22
C SER A 73 46.97 -99.09 1.24
N THR A 74 47.56 -98.35 2.18
CA THR A 74 46.93 -98.11 3.47
C THR A 74 45.86 -97.04 3.27
N SER A 75 44.67 -97.51 2.92
CA SER A 75 43.41 -96.76 2.94
C SER A 75 43.13 -96.25 4.35
N ILE A 76 43.64 -95.07 4.66
CA ILE A 76 43.12 -94.18 5.70
C ILE A 76 42.76 -92.87 5.01
N GLY A 77 41.87 -92.95 4.03
CA GLY A 77 41.08 -91.80 3.60
C GLY A 77 39.89 -91.63 4.56
N PRO A 78 39.34 -90.41 4.73
CA PRO A 78 38.07 -90.25 5.44
C PRO A 78 37.04 -91.20 4.83
N SER A 79 36.17 -91.79 5.66
CA SER A 79 35.16 -92.73 5.17
C SER A 79 34.26 -92.03 4.14
N GLU A 80 33.74 -92.74 3.15
CA GLU A 80 32.87 -92.17 2.09
C GLU A 80 31.66 -91.41 2.69
N GLU A 81 31.21 -91.85 3.86
CA GLU A 81 30.18 -91.21 4.68
C GLU A 81 30.62 -89.82 5.21
N ASP A 82 31.86 -89.66 5.66
CA ASP A 82 32.41 -88.37 6.10
C ASP A 82 32.48 -87.37 4.94
N TYR A 83 32.87 -87.83 3.75
CA TYR A 83 32.90 -87.00 2.55
C TYR A 83 31.50 -86.50 2.17
N ASN A 84 30.51 -87.40 2.11
CA ASN A 84 29.13 -87.06 1.81
C ASN A 84 28.52 -86.11 2.86
N SER A 85 28.88 -86.28 4.14
CA SER A 85 28.49 -85.40 5.23
C SER A 85 29.03 -83.98 5.05
N VAL A 86 30.31 -83.84 4.68
CA VAL A 86 30.94 -82.54 4.40
C VAL A 86 30.30 -81.85 3.19
N VAL A 87 29.98 -82.59 2.13
CA VAL A 87 29.31 -82.05 0.94
C VAL A 87 27.91 -81.52 1.28
N MET A 88 27.12 -82.27 2.07
CA MET A 88 25.82 -81.81 2.54
C MET A 88 25.94 -80.53 3.39
N GLN A 89 26.95 -80.47 4.26
CA GLN A 89 27.20 -79.28 5.08
C GLN A 89 27.60 -78.06 4.24
N LEU A 90 28.38 -78.26 3.16
CA LEU A 90 28.73 -77.20 2.21
C LEU A 90 27.48 -76.67 1.49
N GLN A 91 26.60 -77.56 0.99
CA GLN A 91 25.36 -77.15 0.32
C GLN A 91 24.43 -76.32 1.23
N VAL A 92 24.34 -76.70 2.52
CA VAL A 92 23.58 -75.91 3.51
C VAL A 92 24.21 -74.54 3.75
N LYS A 93 25.55 -74.47 3.84
CA LYS A 93 26.27 -73.20 3.98
C LYS A 93 26.12 -72.31 2.73
N ASP A 94 26.17 -72.87 1.53
CA ASP A 94 25.97 -72.13 0.28
C ASP A 94 24.55 -71.56 0.20
N SER A 95 23.55 -72.36 0.59
CA SER A 95 22.15 -71.90 0.68
C SER A 95 22.00 -70.75 1.69
N SER A 96 22.67 -70.85 2.83
CA SER A 96 22.69 -69.79 3.86
C SER A 96 23.40 -68.52 3.37
N LEU A 97 24.51 -68.65 2.66
CA LEU A 97 25.23 -67.52 2.05
C LEU A 97 24.35 -66.78 1.04
N LEU A 98 23.63 -67.51 0.17
CA LEU A 98 22.70 -66.91 -0.78
C LEU A 98 21.57 -66.15 -0.07
N GLN A 99 21.03 -66.71 1.02
CA GLN A 99 19.99 -66.04 1.82
C GLN A 99 20.50 -64.76 2.47
N LEU A 100 21.67 -64.80 3.11
CA LEU A 100 22.31 -63.63 3.71
C LEU A 100 22.63 -62.56 2.65
N GLN A 101 23.10 -62.97 1.47
CA GLN A 101 23.36 -62.06 0.36
C GLN A 101 22.08 -61.34 -0.11
N SER A 102 20.97 -62.07 -0.21
CA SER A 102 19.66 -61.47 -0.53
C SER A 102 19.24 -60.47 0.54
N GLN A 103 19.38 -60.83 1.83
CA GLN A 103 19.03 -59.94 2.93
C GLN A 103 19.88 -58.67 2.95
N ILE A 104 21.18 -58.78 2.66
CA ILE A 104 22.08 -57.62 2.53
C ILE A 104 21.61 -56.71 1.39
N ASN A 105 21.24 -57.27 0.23
CA ASN A 105 20.75 -56.50 -0.90
C ASN A 105 19.43 -55.77 -0.58
N ASP A 106 18.51 -56.44 0.13
CA ASP A 106 17.25 -55.85 0.56
C ASP A 106 17.46 -54.72 1.58
N LEU A 107 18.35 -54.93 2.55
CA LEU A 107 18.71 -53.90 3.55
C LEU A 107 19.40 -52.69 2.90
N ASN A 108 20.31 -52.92 1.94
CA ASN A 108 20.95 -51.84 1.18
C ASN A 108 19.92 -51.03 0.39
N SER A 109 18.94 -51.71 -0.23
CA SER A 109 17.86 -51.05 -0.98
C SER A 109 16.98 -50.20 -0.05
N GLN A 110 16.60 -50.74 1.12
CA GLN A 110 15.85 -50.00 2.13
C GLN A 110 16.63 -48.80 2.68
N SER A 111 17.94 -48.96 2.94
CA SER A 111 18.80 -47.88 3.40
C SER A 111 18.87 -46.74 2.37
N SER A 112 18.98 -47.07 1.09
CA SER A 112 18.98 -46.09 -0.01
C SER A 112 17.64 -45.34 -0.09
N LEU A 113 16.51 -46.06 0.03
CA LEU A 113 15.18 -45.45 0.03
C LEU A 113 14.99 -44.49 1.22
N LEU A 114 15.35 -44.92 2.43
CA LEU A 114 15.29 -44.09 3.63
C LEU A 114 16.18 -42.85 3.50
N GLY A 115 17.38 -43.00 2.93
CA GLY A 115 18.28 -41.89 2.65
C GLY A 115 17.67 -40.86 1.67
N ALA A 116 16.97 -41.33 0.64
CA ALA A 116 16.25 -40.44 -0.28
C ALA A 116 15.08 -39.72 0.40
N GLN A 117 14.29 -40.42 1.21
CA GLN A 117 13.18 -39.83 1.97
C GLN A 117 13.67 -38.78 2.98
N LEU A 118 14.79 -39.05 3.65
CA LEU A 118 15.38 -38.10 4.60
C LEU A 118 15.77 -36.80 3.89
N ARG A 119 16.46 -36.88 2.75
CA ARG A 119 16.83 -35.71 1.95
C ARG A 119 15.61 -34.90 1.48
N GLU A 120 14.55 -35.58 1.06
CA GLU A 120 13.32 -34.89 0.65
C GLU A 120 12.69 -34.15 1.82
N LYS A 121 12.67 -34.78 3.02
CA LYS A 121 12.16 -34.13 4.23
C LYS A 121 13.03 -32.97 4.68
N GLU A 122 14.35 -33.08 4.60
CA GLU A 122 15.28 -31.98 4.86
C GLU A 122 15.00 -30.79 3.92
N ASN A 123 14.85 -31.06 2.62
CA ASN A 123 14.50 -30.03 1.64
C ASN A 123 13.15 -29.37 1.95
N GLN A 124 12.14 -30.17 2.35
CA GLN A 124 10.84 -29.65 2.74
C GLN A 124 10.94 -28.75 3.97
N VAL A 125 11.71 -29.15 4.99
CA VAL A 125 11.95 -28.34 6.18
C VAL A 125 12.61 -27.02 5.80
N THR A 126 13.68 -27.04 5.00
CA THR A 126 14.35 -25.80 4.55
C THR A 126 13.41 -24.85 3.82
N ARG A 127 12.54 -25.36 2.93
CA ARG A 127 11.55 -24.53 2.23
C ARG A 127 10.56 -23.90 3.20
N LEU A 128 10.03 -24.68 4.14
CA LEU A 128 9.07 -24.18 5.13
C LEU A 128 9.72 -23.16 6.07
N THR A 129 10.97 -23.37 6.49
CA THR A 129 11.73 -22.40 7.29
C THR A 129 11.89 -21.08 6.56
N ASN A 130 12.25 -21.10 5.27
CA ASN A 130 12.38 -19.89 4.46
C ASN A 130 11.02 -19.17 4.30
N GLN A 131 9.93 -19.92 4.11
CA GLN A 131 8.58 -19.35 4.05
C GLN A 131 8.20 -18.67 5.37
N LEU A 132 8.44 -19.33 6.51
CA LEU A 132 8.19 -18.75 7.83
C LEU A 132 8.97 -17.45 8.03
N GLN A 133 10.26 -17.43 7.67
CA GLN A 133 11.07 -16.22 7.77
C GLN A 133 10.51 -15.08 6.89
N SER A 134 10.09 -15.38 5.66
CA SER A 134 9.49 -14.38 4.77
C SER A 134 8.17 -13.82 5.30
N LEU A 135 7.32 -14.68 5.88
CA LEU A 135 6.05 -14.29 6.48
C LEU A 135 6.27 -13.46 7.74
N GLN A 136 7.28 -13.80 8.54
CA GLN A 136 7.66 -13.03 9.71
C GLN A 136 8.09 -11.61 9.32
N THR A 137 9.01 -11.46 8.35
CA THR A 137 9.42 -10.15 7.85
C THR A 137 8.25 -9.35 7.29
N SER A 138 7.34 -9.99 6.54
CA SER A 138 6.15 -9.32 6.03
C SER A 138 5.22 -8.86 7.16
N THR A 139 5.07 -9.65 8.21
CA THR A 139 4.23 -9.32 9.38
C THR A 139 4.80 -8.12 10.12
N GLU A 140 6.11 -8.08 10.34
CA GLU A 140 6.80 -6.95 10.96
C GLU A 140 6.63 -5.66 10.13
N ALA A 141 6.74 -5.76 8.80
CA ALA A 141 6.52 -4.61 7.92
C ALA A 141 5.07 -4.08 7.99
N TYR A 142 4.08 -4.96 7.96
CA TYR A 142 2.67 -4.55 8.12
C TYR A 142 2.41 -3.95 9.50
N GLN A 143 3.03 -4.47 10.56
CA GLN A 143 2.87 -3.93 11.90
C GLN A 143 3.43 -2.50 12.01
N GLN A 144 4.58 -2.24 11.39
CA GLN A 144 5.14 -0.88 11.31
C GLN A 144 4.23 0.06 10.50
N GLN A 145 3.68 -0.41 9.38
CA GLN A 145 2.75 0.39 8.57
C GLN A 145 1.47 0.74 9.34
N VAL A 146 0.91 -0.21 10.09
CA VAL A 146 -0.26 0.03 10.95
C VAL A 146 0.06 1.07 12.03
N GLN A 147 1.24 1.00 12.65
CA GLN A 147 1.66 1.99 13.63
C GLN A 147 1.76 3.39 13.01
N GLN A 148 2.40 3.52 11.85
CA GLN A 148 2.54 4.79 11.15
C GLN A 148 1.18 5.41 10.80
N LEU A 149 0.26 4.61 10.25
CA LEU A 149 -1.09 5.07 9.91
C LEU A 149 -1.90 5.44 11.15
N THR A 150 -1.71 4.72 12.27
CA THR A 150 -2.35 5.04 13.54
C THR A 150 -1.87 6.39 14.07
N ASP A 151 -0.56 6.65 14.00
CA ASP A 151 0.03 7.92 14.44
C ASP A 151 -0.42 9.09 13.56
N GLU A 152 -0.46 8.91 12.24
CA GLU A 152 -0.96 9.93 11.30
C GLU A 152 -2.44 10.24 11.56
N ASN A 153 -3.26 9.23 11.79
CA ASN A 153 -4.68 9.41 12.10
C ASN A 153 -4.87 10.15 13.43
N ALA A 154 -4.08 9.82 14.45
CA ALA A 154 -4.09 10.53 15.73
C ALA A 154 -3.70 12.02 15.56
N GLN A 155 -2.70 12.32 14.75
CA GLN A 155 -2.29 13.69 14.45
C GLN A 155 -3.41 14.46 13.72
N LEU A 156 -3.98 13.89 12.66
CA LEU A 156 -5.09 14.50 11.92
C LEU A 156 -6.28 14.75 12.84
N GLN A 157 -6.62 13.79 13.70
CA GLN A 157 -7.72 13.93 14.65
C GLN A 157 -7.46 15.02 15.70
N ALA A 158 -6.20 15.23 16.09
CA ALA A 158 -5.80 16.35 16.96
C ALA A 158 -5.87 17.72 16.27
N HIS A 159 -5.71 17.79 14.94
CA HIS A 159 -5.79 19.05 14.18
C HIS A 159 -7.23 19.53 13.95
N ILE A 160 -8.20 18.63 13.86
CA ILE A 160 -9.61 18.96 13.56
C ILE A 160 -10.20 20.01 14.52
N PRO A 161 -10.07 19.88 15.86
CA PRO A 161 -10.62 20.87 16.79
C PRO A 161 -10.01 22.27 16.61
N GLY A 162 -8.70 22.36 16.35
CA GLY A 162 -8.03 23.64 16.13
C GLY A 162 -8.53 24.36 14.87
N LEU A 163 -8.73 23.60 13.79
CA LEU A 163 -9.34 24.14 12.57
C LEU A 163 -10.81 24.54 12.78
N GLN A 164 -11.58 23.75 13.53
CA GLN A 164 -12.96 24.11 13.87
C GLN A 164 -13.04 25.41 14.68
N GLN A 165 -12.14 25.59 15.65
CA GLN A 165 -12.05 26.83 16.42
C GLN A 165 -11.70 28.02 15.52
N GLN A 166 -10.72 27.88 14.64
CA GLN A 166 -10.34 28.94 13.71
C GLN A 166 -11.49 29.35 12.79
N VAL A 167 -12.27 28.38 12.29
CA VAL A 167 -13.47 28.66 11.49
C VAL A 167 -14.51 29.43 12.32
N GLN A 168 -14.73 29.04 13.57
CA GLN A 168 -15.68 29.71 14.46
C GLN A 168 -15.27 31.16 14.77
N GLU A 169 -13.98 31.40 15.03
CA GLU A 169 -13.42 32.74 15.25
C GLU A 169 -13.58 33.62 14.00
N LEU A 170 -13.22 33.11 12.82
CA LEU A 170 -13.40 33.84 11.57
C LEU A 170 -14.86 34.17 11.28
N GLN A 171 -15.77 33.25 11.60
CA GLN A 171 -17.21 33.46 11.41
C GLN A 171 -17.76 34.52 12.37
N GLN A 172 -17.29 34.54 13.62
CA GLN A 172 -17.63 35.60 14.58
C GLN A 172 -17.11 36.96 14.10
N HIS A 173 -15.86 37.02 13.64
CA HIS A 173 -15.26 38.25 13.12
C HIS A 173 -16.02 38.79 11.89
N ASN A 174 -16.41 37.91 10.97
CA ASN A 174 -17.22 38.29 9.81
C ASN A 174 -18.58 38.86 10.23
N SER A 175 -19.26 38.23 11.18
CA SER A 175 -20.53 38.73 11.73
C SER A 175 -20.37 40.12 12.36
N MET A 176 -19.28 40.34 13.11
CA MET A 176 -18.99 41.64 13.72
C MET A 176 -18.75 42.72 12.67
N LEU A 177 -17.95 42.44 11.64
CA LEU A 177 -17.74 43.38 10.54
C LEU A 177 -19.05 43.68 9.81
N GLN A 178 -19.87 42.66 9.56
CA GLN A 178 -21.14 42.83 8.86
C GLN A 178 -22.14 43.67 9.66
N GLN A 179 -22.13 43.57 11.00
CA GLN A 179 -22.90 44.46 11.88
C GLN A 179 -22.41 45.91 11.85
N GLN A 180 -21.12 46.16 11.61
CA GLN A 180 -20.57 47.52 11.52
C GLN A 180 -20.92 48.22 10.19
N ILE A 181 -21.15 47.48 9.11
CA ILE A 181 -21.46 48.05 7.79
C ILE A 181 -22.72 48.92 7.83
N GLY A 182 -23.79 48.47 8.49
CA GLY A 182 -25.07 49.20 8.56
C GLY A 182 -24.94 50.62 9.16
N PRO A 183 -24.43 50.75 10.39
CA PRO A 183 -24.21 52.05 11.03
C PRO A 183 -23.28 52.98 10.23
N LEU A 184 -22.23 52.43 9.62
CA LEU A 184 -21.33 53.21 8.77
C LEU A 184 -22.05 53.70 7.50
N GLN A 185 -22.88 52.87 6.88
CA GLN A 185 -23.70 53.26 5.74
C GLN A 185 -24.65 54.41 6.09
N VAL A 186 -25.27 54.37 7.28
CA VAL A 186 -26.12 55.44 7.79
C VAL A 186 -25.33 56.73 8.01
N GLN A 187 -24.13 56.66 8.60
CA GLN A 187 -23.28 57.84 8.75
C GLN A 187 -22.89 58.44 7.41
N ILE A 188 -22.55 57.61 6.42
CA ILE A 188 -22.24 58.06 5.06
C ILE A 188 -23.43 58.83 4.48
N THR A 189 -24.64 58.27 4.53
CA THR A 189 -25.85 58.95 4.03
C THR A 189 -26.10 60.28 4.73
N LYS A 190 -25.96 60.34 6.05
CA LYS A 190 -26.14 61.58 6.82
C LYS A 190 -25.12 62.66 6.43
N LEU A 191 -23.86 62.29 6.29
CA LEU A 191 -22.81 63.21 5.86
C LEU A 191 -23.05 63.68 4.42
N GLN A 192 -23.53 62.80 3.54
CA GLN A 192 -23.90 63.15 2.16
C GLN A 192 -25.02 64.20 2.14
N GLU A 193 -26.07 64.01 2.94
CA GLU A 193 -27.16 64.98 3.10
C GLU A 193 -26.67 66.34 3.63
N GLU A 194 -25.76 66.32 4.62
CA GLU A 194 -25.17 67.54 5.17
C GLU A 194 -24.33 68.31 4.14
N VAL A 195 -23.58 67.61 3.29
CA VAL A 195 -22.83 68.21 2.17
C VAL A 195 -23.78 68.88 1.20
N VAL A 196 -24.83 68.19 0.75
CA VAL A 196 -25.84 68.74 -0.16
C VAL A 196 -26.50 69.99 0.42
N TYR A 197 -26.85 69.97 1.71
CA TYR A 197 -27.41 71.12 2.40
C TYR A 197 -26.43 72.32 2.42
N LYS A 198 -25.16 72.07 2.75
CA LYS A 198 -24.13 73.12 2.78
C LYS A 198 -23.87 73.70 1.39
N GLU A 199 -23.83 72.86 0.35
CA GLU A 199 -23.69 73.31 -1.05
C GLU A 199 -24.85 74.23 -1.46
N LYS A 200 -26.10 73.84 -1.17
CA LYS A 200 -27.26 74.69 -1.43
C LYS A 200 -27.16 76.05 -0.74
N ARG A 201 -26.72 76.06 0.52
CA ARG A 201 -26.54 77.30 1.30
C ARG A 201 -25.41 78.17 0.77
N ILE A 202 -24.35 77.57 0.23
CA ILE A 202 -23.29 78.30 -0.47
C ILE A 202 -23.85 78.95 -1.75
N GLU A 203 -24.68 78.24 -2.51
CA GLU A 203 -25.29 78.77 -3.73
C GLU A 203 -26.24 79.95 -3.42
N GLU A 204 -27.10 79.82 -2.41
CA GLU A 204 -27.98 80.90 -1.94
C GLU A 204 -27.20 82.15 -1.46
N LEU A 205 -26.02 81.95 -0.86
CA LEU A 205 -25.16 83.05 -0.42
C LEU A 205 -24.33 83.66 -1.56
N LYS A 206 -24.08 82.91 -2.64
CA LYS A 206 -23.41 83.40 -3.86
C LYS A 206 -24.35 84.19 -4.75
N GLU A 207 -25.65 83.90 -4.73
CA GLU A 207 -26.62 84.77 -5.39
C GLU A 207 -26.55 86.18 -4.77
N PRO A 208 -26.37 87.24 -5.59
CA PRO A 208 -26.27 88.59 -5.07
C PRO A 208 -27.59 88.96 -4.40
N LYS A 209 -27.57 89.06 -3.08
CA LYS A 209 -28.68 89.57 -2.28
C LYS A 209 -28.97 91.00 -2.74
N ALA A 210 -30.05 91.20 -3.49
CA ALA A 210 -30.52 92.52 -3.91
C ALA A 210 -30.91 93.31 -2.66
N VAL A 211 -29.94 94.00 -2.05
CA VAL A 211 -30.23 94.97 -1.00
C VAL A 211 -30.71 96.24 -1.70
N MET A 212 -32.03 96.46 -1.63
CA MET A 212 -32.82 97.60 -2.13
C MET A 212 -33.16 97.60 -3.63
N PRO A 213 -34.45 97.54 -4.02
CA PRO A 213 -34.87 98.20 -5.25
C PRO A 213 -34.86 99.71 -4.97
N SER A 214 -33.83 100.40 -5.46
CA SER A 214 -33.88 101.85 -5.59
C SER A 214 -34.99 102.18 -6.60
N SER A 215 -36.04 102.85 -6.13
CA SER A 215 -37.17 103.34 -6.92
C SER A 215 -36.75 104.46 -7.90
N LEU A 216 -35.86 104.19 -8.86
CA LEU A 216 -35.47 105.19 -9.86
C LEU A 216 -35.04 104.66 -11.23
N ALA A 217 -35.62 103.56 -11.73
CA ALA A 217 -35.41 103.16 -13.12
C ALA A 217 -36.72 102.70 -13.77
N GLN A 218 -37.62 103.66 -13.99
CA GLN A 218 -38.62 103.55 -15.05
C GLN A 218 -37.99 104.07 -16.34
N GLY A 219 -37.89 103.20 -17.34
CA GLY A 219 -37.57 103.65 -18.69
C GLY A 219 -37.13 102.55 -19.65
N ILE A 220 -38.07 102.17 -20.52
CA ILE A 220 -37.84 101.89 -21.95
C ILE A 220 -37.57 100.42 -22.35
N THR A 221 -38.69 99.75 -22.65
CA THR A 221 -39.04 98.97 -23.87
C THR A 221 -38.12 97.91 -24.49
N ASN A 222 -38.76 96.77 -24.80
CA ASN A 222 -38.74 95.93 -26.03
C ASN A 222 -38.38 94.46 -25.75
N GLN A 223 -39.37 93.55 -25.81
CA GLN A 223 -39.83 92.79 -26.99
C GLN A 223 -38.94 91.60 -27.37
N THR A 224 -39.45 90.42 -27.00
CA THR A 224 -39.66 89.24 -27.85
C THR A 224 -38.46 88.40 -28.32
N THR A 225 -38.67 87.08 -28.22
CA THR A 225 -38.19 86.01 -29.13
C THR A 225 -37.11 85.08 -28.56
N SER A 226 -37.58 84.09 -27.79
CA SER A 226 -37.47 82.63 -28.04
C SER A 226 -36.20 81.95 -28.59
N TYR A 227 -36.19 80.64 -28.32
CA TYR A 227 -35.46 79.53 -28.96
C TYR A 227 -34.12 79.11 -28.31
N SER A 228 -34.26 78.13 -27.40
CA SER A 228 -33.52 76.87 -27.31
C SER A 228 -32.05 76.81 -27.73
N THR A 229 -31.17 76.62 -26.74
CA THR A 229 -29.90 75.93 -26.93
C THR A 229 -29.54 75.14 -25.67
N SER A 230 -29.65 73.81 -25.75
CA SER A 230 -29.02 72.86 -24.82
C SER A 230 -28.01 72.05 -25.61
N PRO A 231 -26.80 71.84 -25.07
CA PRO A 231 -26.09 70.58 -25.26
C PRO A 231 -26.00 69.83 -23.93
N SER A 232 -26.57 68.63 -23.92
CA SER A 232 -26.44 67.66 -22.85
C SER A 232 -25.16 66.85 -23.04
N LEU A 233 -24.46 66.60 -21.94
CA LEU A 233 -23.23 65.81 -21.84
C LEU A 233 -23.57 64.33 -21.58
N THR A 234 -22.99 63.44 -22.40
CA THR A 234 -22.59 62.03 -22.12
C THR A 234 -23.73 61.00 -21.89
N PRO A 235 -23.55 59.66 -22.07
CA PRO A 235 -22.29 58.91 -22.03
C PRO A 235 -22.06 57.78 -23.07
N SER A 236 -20.80 57.38 -23.10
CA SER A 236 -20.13 56.15 -23.56
C SER A 236 -21.01 54.97 -23.98
N THR A 237 -20.87 54.57 -25.25
CA THR A 237 -21.39 53.32 -25.81
C THR A 237 -20.25 52.33 -26.01
N THR A 238 -20.29 51.30 -25.17
CA THR A 238 -20.07 49.88 -25.46
C THR A 238 -19.28 49.53 -26.73
N SER A 239 -18.07 49.03 -26.51
CA SER A 239 -17.28 48.30 -27.51
C SER A 239 -17.90 46.92 -27.78
N THR A 240 -18.42 46.76 -28.99
CA THR A 240 -18.86 45.50 -29.60
C THR A 240 -17.64 44.63 -29.93
N THR A 241 -17.61 43.43 -29.34
CA THR A 241 -16.73 42.33 -29.74
C THR A 241 -17.31 41.59 -30.95
N THR A 242 -16.43 41.30 -31.89
CA THR A 242 -16.58 40.43 -33.07
C THR A 242 -17.03 39.01 -32.73
N PRO A 243 -17.87 38.36 -33.55
CA PRO A 243 -18.17 36.94 -33.44
C PRO A 243 -17.21 36.12 -34.30
N SER A 244 -16.64 35.07 -33.71
CA SER A 244 -16.01 33.96 -34.43
C SER A 244 -16.41 32.65 -33.76
N THR A 245 -17.43 32.04 -34.33
CA THR A 245 -17.40 30.68 -34.89
C THR A 245 -16.77 29.55 -34.04
N GLN A 246 -17.65 28.67 -33.58
CA GLN A 246 -17.55 27.20 -33.53
C GLN A 246 -17.03 26.47 -32.27
N THR A 247 -17.85 25.47 -31.90
CA THR A 247 -17.61 24.26 -31.09
C THR A 247 -17.60 24.38 -29.56
N GLY A 248 -18.81 24.51 -29.01
CA GLY A 248 -19.42 23.43 -28.22
C GLY A 248 -18.62 22.73 -27.13
N THR A 249 -18.41 23.40 -25.99
CA THR A 249 -18.55 22.80 -24.64
C THR A 249 -18.84 23.95 -23.67
N GLY A 250 -19.86 23.83 -22.83
CA GLY A 250 -20.30 24.90 -21.91
C GLY A 250 -19.14 25.48 -21.08
N ARG A 251 -19.16 26.80 -20.87
CA ARG A 251 -18.12 27.58 -20.17
C ARG A 251 -17.86 27.03 -18.76
N ARG A 252 -16.96 26.06 -18.61
CA ARG A 252 -16.48 25.58 -17.31
C ARG A 252 -15.67 26.68 -16.66
N ILE A 253 -15.94 27.01 -15.41
CA ILE A 253 -15.26 28.04 -14.62
C ILE A 253 -14.66 27.35 -13.40
N CYS A 254 -13.36 27.56 -13.14
CA CYS A 254 -12.72 27.08 -11.93
C CYS A 254 -13.28 27.84 -10.73
N PRO A 255 -13.83 27.15 -9.71
CA PRO A 255 -14.40 27.80 -8.53
C PRO A 255 -13.34 28.46 -7.63
N ASN A 256 -12.07 28.07 -7.76
CA ASN A 256 -10.99 28.62 -6.94
C ASN A 256 -10.38 29.92 -7.52
N CYS A 257 -10.23 30.03 -8.85
CA CYS A 257 -9.55 31.19 -9.46
C CYS A 257 -10.35 31.91 -10.56
N GLY A 258 -11.57 31.46 -10.86
CA GLY A 258 -12.42 32.04 -11.90
C GLY A 258 -11.92 31.82 -13.34
N ALA A 259 -10.83 31.08 -13.54
CA ALA A 259 -10.33 30.76 -14.88
C ALA A 259 -11.37 29.93 -15.64
N SER A 260 -11.64 30.29 -16.89
CA SER A 260 -12.69 29.68 -17.70
C SER A 260 -12.20 29.17 -19.05
N GLY A 261 -12.98 28.27 -19.66
CA GLY A 261 -12.65 27.70 -20.97
C GLY A 261 -11.44 26.76 -20.92
N PHE A 262 -10.44 27.00 -21.77
CA PHE A 262 -9.26 26.13 -21.94
C PHE A 262 -8.39 25.95 -20.68
N ALA A 263 -8.58 26.78 -19.66
CA ALA A 263 -7.89 26.67 -18.38
C ALA A 263 -8.46 25.57 -17.46
N VAL A 264 -9.59 24.95 -17.82
CA VAL A 264 -10.20 23.84 -17.10
C VAL A 264 -10.17 22.60 -17.99
N LYS A 265 -9.44 21.56 -17.58
CA LYS A 265 -9.28 20.31 -18.35
C LYS A 265 -9.94 19.14 -17.64
N GLU A 266 -10.53 18.22 -18.40
CA GLU A 266 -10.96 16.92 -17.86
C GLU A 266 -9.76 15.98 -17.75
N VAL A 267 -9.57 15.39 -16.57
CA VAL A 267 -8.53 14.40 -16.27
C VAL A 267 -9.20 13.19 -15.60
N GLU A 268 -8.70 11.99 -15.88
CA GLU A 268 -9.18 10.77 -15.23
C GLU A 268 -8.77 10.74 -13.75
N ASP A 269 -9.75 10.51 -12.88
CA ASP A 269 -9.55 10.33 -11.45
C ASP A 269 -9.25 8.87 -11.14
N LYS A 270 -7.96 8.56 -11.04
CA LYS A 270 -7.48 7.21 -10.71
C LYS A 270 -7.89 6.72 -9.32
N THR A 271 -8.37 7.61 -8.45
CA THR A 271 -8.83 7.27 -7.10
C THR A 271 -10.28 6.80 -7.07
N ARG A 272 -11.08 7.09 -8.12
CA ARG A 272 -12.49 6.73 -8.20
C ARG A 272 -12.77 5.90 -9.45
N ILE A 273 -12.76 4.58 -9.28
CA ILE A 273 -13.02 3.60 -10.35
C ILE A 273 -14.52 3.32 -10.42
N LEU A 274 -15.09 3.49 -11.62
CA LEU A 274 -16.52 3.25 -11.87
C LEU A 274 -16.82 1.79 -12.21
N SER A 275 -15.91 1.10 -12.91
CA SER A 275 -16.05 -0.32 -13.27
C SER A 275 -14.69 -0.95 -13.56
N TYR A 276 -14.55 -2.25 -13.31
CA TYR A 276 -13.28 -2.99 -13.44
C TYR A 276 -13.24 -3.98 -14.62
N ILE A 277 -14.31 -4.15 -15.40
CA ILE A 277 -14.40 -5.20 -16.43
C ILE A 277 -14.92 -4.62 -17.75
N PRO A 278 -14.25 -4.87 -18.90
CA PRO A 278 -13.00 -5.63 -19.09
C PRO A 278 -11.70 -4.83 -18.84
N LYS A 279 -11.78 -3.51 -18.65
CA LYS A 279 -10.67 -2.63 -18.24
C LYS A 279 -11.16 -1.64 -17.18
N PRO A 280 -10.31 -1.16 -16.26
CA PRO A 280 -10.71 -0.15 -15.28
C PRO A 280 -11.14 1.14 -15.99
N ILE A 281 -12.38 1.56 -15.74
CA ILE A 281 -12.95 2.83 -16.21
C ILE A 281 -12.94 3.78 -15.01
N TYR A 282 -12.18 4.86 -15.12
CA TYR A 282 -12.04 5.87 -14.08
C TYR A 282 -13.10 6.97 -14.22
N ALA A 283 -13.52 7.56 -13.11
CA ALA A 283 -14.34 8.77 -13.13
C ALA A 283 -13.54 9.94 -13.75
N LYS A 284 -14.23 10.93 -14.30
CA LYS A 284 -13.58 12.16 -14.79
C LYS A 284 -13.68 13.25 -13.73
N LYS A 285 -12.61 14.01 -13.55
CA LYS A 285 -12.55 15.23 -12.73
C LYS A 285 -12.06 16.42 -13.56
N LEU A 286 -12.41 17.62 -13.16
CA LEU A 286 -11.94 18.86 -13.79
C LEU A 286 -10.75 19.41 -13.02
N VAL A 287 -9.66 19.71 -13.72
CA VAL A 287 -8.45 20.29 -13.15
C VAL A 287 -8.20 21.64 -13.79
N CYS A 288 -8.02 22.66 -12.95
CA CYS A 288 -7.62 23.97 -13.41
C CYS A 288 -6.11 24.02 -13.66
N THR A 289 -5.69 24.33 -14.88
CA THR A 289 -4.26 24.44 -15.22
C THR A 289 -3.61 25.71 -14.71
N LYS A 290 -4.39 26.66 -14.17
CA LYS A 290 -3.87 27.92 -13.62
C LYS A 290 -3.53 27.81 -12.14
N CYS A 291 -4.41 27.19 -11.34
CA CYS A 291 -4.21 27.08 -9.90
C CYS A 291 -4.06 25.64 -9.40
N GLY A 292 -4.11 24.64 -10.28
CA GLY A 292 -4.00 23.22 -9.92
C GLY A 292 -5.23 22.64 -9.20
N PHE A 293 -6.29 23.43 -9.00
CA PHE A 293 -7.46 22.99 -8.26
C PHE A 293 -8.27 21.95 -9.03
N GLU A 294 -8.60 20.85 -8.36
CA GLU A 294 -9.35 19.71 -8.89
C GLU A 294 -10.79 19.71 -8.31
N PHE A 295 -11.81 19.50 -9.15
CA PHE A 295 -13.22 19.51 -8.75
C PHE A 295 -14.15 18.74 -9.70
#